data_AF-A0A0F4T4N8-F1
#
_entry.id   AF-A0A0F4T4N8-F1
#
_cell.length_a   1.000
_cell.length_b   1.000
_cell.length_c   1.000
_cell.angle_alpha   90.00
_cell.angle_beta   90.00
_cell.angle_gamma   90.00
#
_symmetry.space_group_name_H-M   'P 1'
#
loop_
_entity.id
_entity.type
_entity.pdbx_description
1 polymer ?
#
loop_
_entity_poly.entity_id
_entity_poly.type
_entity_poly.pdbx_seq_one_letter_code
_entity_poly.pdbx_strand_id
1 'polypeptide(L)'
;MLKFQLDSLDGVDEAVRALYTEKDGKFVLGIEGLPQPEDVSGLKSKVEELLGEKKAAEKARKDAEDQARLEREEAARKSGNVEELERSWTEKF
;
A
#
# COMPACT_ATOMS: atom_id res chain seq x y z
N MET A 1 5.52 36.12 -16.83
CA MET A 1 4.69 35.05 -16.24
C MET A 1 5.25 34.77 -14.85
N LEU A 2 4.44 34.89 -13.80
CA LEU A 2 4.86 34.62 -12.41
C LEU A 2 5.02 33.11 -12.22
N LYS A 3 6.08 32.68 -11.51
CA LYS A 3 6.30 31.28 -11.17
C LYS A 3 5.88 31.04 -9.73
N PHE A 4 5.35 29.86 -9.44
CA PHE A 4 5.03 29.47 -8.07
C PHE A 4 6.27 29.38 -7.19
N GLN A 5 7.42 28.98 -7.77
CA GLN A 5 8.69 28.82 -7.07
C GLN A 5 9.85 29.37 -7.90
N LEU A 6 10.80 30.00 -7.21
CA LEU A 6 12.03 30.55 -7.78
C LEU A 6 13.23 30.11 -6.95
N ASP A 7 14.37 29.87 -7.61
CA ASP A 7 15.63 29.57 -6.94
C ASP A 7 16.34 30.86 -6.47
N SER A 8 16.08 32.01 -7.12
CA SER A 8 16.53 33.32 -6.67
C SER A 8 15.53 34.42 -7.04
N LEU A 9 15.59 35.54 -6.34
CA LEU A 9 14.82 36.75 -6.63
C LEU A 9 15.55 37.71 -7.59
N ASP A 10 16.68 37.29 -8.19
CA ASP A 10 17.42 38.11 -9.13
C ASP A 10 16.59 38.43 -10.38
N GLY A 11 16.50 39.72 -10.71
CA GLY A 11 15.67 40.22 -11.81
C GLY A 11 14.16 40.20 -11.54
N VAL A 12 13.72 39.84 -10.33
CA VAL A 12 12.33 40.01 -9.89
C VAL A 12 12.15 41.43 -9.38
N ASP A 13 11.08 42.10 -9.83
CA ASP A 13 10.71 43.44 -9.38
C ASP A 13 10.43 43.48 -7.87
N GLU A 14 10.80 44.57 -7.19
CA GLU A 14 10.69 44.70 -5.73
C GLU A 14 9.25 44.52 -5.23
N ALA A 15 8.27 45.03 -5.97
CA ALA A 15 6.85 44.84 -5.65
C ALA A 15 6.42 43.37 -5.72
N VAL A 16 7.05 42.59 -6.60
CA VAL A 16 6.78 41.17 -6.79
C VAL A 16 7.57 40.32 -5.79
N ARG A 17 8.80 40.73 -5.42
CA ARG A 17 9.61 40.07 -4.38
C ARG A 17 8.88 39.99 -3.05
N ALA A 18 8.14 41.03 -2.67
CA ALA A 18 7.34 41.07 -1.45
C ALA A 18 6.24 39.98 -1.40
N LEU A 19 5.86 39.41 -2.54
CA LEU A 19 4.89 38.32 -2.63
C LEU A 19 5.53 36.93 -2.47
N TYR A 20 6.85 36.81 -2.48
CA TYR A 20 7.55 35.53 -2.28
C TYR A 20 8.01 35.38 -0.83
N THR A 21 7.88 34.17 -0.30
CA THR A 21 8.37 33.75 1.01
C THR A 21 9.48 32.72 0.84
N GLU A 22 10.56 32.87 1.59
CA GLU A 22 11.66 31.90 1.59
C GLU A 22 11.26 30.64 2.38
N LYS A 23 11.35 29.48 1.72
CA LYS A 23 11.06 28.17 2.28
C LYS A 23 12.05 27.15 1.70
N ASP A 24 12.78 26.47 2.58
CA ASP A 24 13.76 25.43 2.21
C ASP A 24 14.83 25.89 1.19
N GLY A 25 15.30 27.15 1.31
CA GLY A 25 16.30 27.73 0.41
C GLY A 25 15.76 28.08 -0.99
N LYS A 26 14.43 28.11 -1.16
CA LYS A 26 13.74 28.55 -2.38
C LYS A 26 12.69 29.61 -2.05
N PHE A 27 12.35 30.43 -3.04
CA PHE A 27 11.34 31.48 -2.91
C PHE A 27 10.01 30.98 -3.47
N VAL A 28 8.99 30.84 -2.62
CA VAL A 28 7.65 30.37 -3.01
C VAL A 28 6.67 31.53 -2.96
N LEU A 29 5.80 31.63 -3.95
CA LEU A 29 4.79 32.69 -4.02
C LEU A 29 3.75 32.49 -2.90
N GLY A 30 3.68 33.45 -1.99
CA GLY A 30 2.74 33.49 -0.87
C GLY A 30 1.33 33.85 -1.35
N ILE A 31 0.62 32.86 -1.86
CA ILE A 31 -0.78 33.00 -2.25
C ILE A 31 -1.65 32.62 -1.05
N GLU A 32 -2.43 33.58 -0.57
CA GLU A 32 -3.42 33.35 0.48
C GLU A 32 -4.53 32.42 -0.03
N GLY A 33 -4.84 31.35 0.71
CA GLY A 33 -5.89 30.38 0.36
C GLY A 33 -5.45 29.21 -0.53
N LEU A 34 -4.21 29.16 -1.02
CA LEU A 34 -3.65 27.90 -1.49
C LEU A 34 -3.24 27.09 -0.26
N PRO A 35 -3.61 25.78 -0.19
CA PRO A 35 -2.99 24.91 0.78
C PRO A 35 -1.50 25.00 0.53
N GLN A 36 -0.75 25.53 1.51
CA GLN A 36 0.69 25.43 1.49
C GLN A 36 1.03 23.95 1.22
N PRO A 37 2.13 23.62 0.53
CA PRO A 37 2.58 22.23 0.41
C PRO A 37 2.95 21.58 1.77
N GLU A 38 2.49 22.16 2.87
CA GLU A 38 2.51 21.59 4.21
C GLU A 38 1.61 20.36 4.27
N ASP A 39 2.33 19.26 4.39
CA ASP A 39 1.92 18.01 5.01
C ASP A 39 0.95 17.10 4.23
N VAL A 40 1.29 16.84 2.97
CA VAL A 40 0.84 15.61 2.29
C VAL A 40 1.50 14.35 2.88
N SER A 41 2.38 14.48 3.89
CA SER A 41 3.07 13.34 4.50
C SER A 41 2.09 12.45 5.26
N GLY A 42 1.15 13.05 5.99
CA GLY A 42 0.08 12.30 6.66
C GLY A 42 -0.81 11.52 5.69
N LEU A 43 -1.17 12.12 4.54
CA LEU A 43 -1.91 11.40 3.49
C LEU A 43 -1.09 10.24 2.92
N LYS A 44 0.20 10.46 2.67
CA LYS A 44 1.09 9.43 2.13
C LYS A 44 1.25 8.26 3.11
N SER A 45 1.46 8.54 4.39
CA SER A 45 1.52 7.52 5.45
C SER A 45 0.23 6.72 5.54
N LYS A 46 -0.94 7.38 5.46
CA LYS A 46 -2.23 6.69 5.49
C LYS A 46 -2.45 5.79 4.27
N VAL A 47 -2.00 6.24 3.10
CA VAL A 47 -2.05 5.45 1.87
C VAL A 47 -1.18 4.21 1.98
N GLU A 48 0.06 4.33 2.49
CA GLU A 48 0.94 3.19 2.70
C GLU A 48 0.39 2.20 3.74
N GLU A 49 -0.17 2.68 4.84
CA GLU A 49 -0.86 1.88 5.86
C GLU A 49 -2.00 1.06 5.23
N LEU A 50 -2.93 1.72 4.53
CA LEU A 50 -4.08 1.06 3.89
C LEU A 50 -3.66 0.05 2.81
N LEU A 51 -2.61 0.37 2.04
CA LEU A 51 -2.04 -0.57 1.06
C LEU A 51 -1.42 -1.79 1.74
N GLY A 52 -0.74 -1.61 2.88
CA GLY A 52 -0.18 -2.68 3.69
C GLY A 52 -1.26 -3.60 4.25
N GLU A 53 -2.29 -3.01 4.88
CA GLU A 53 -3.42 -3.74 5.45
C GLU A 53 -4.17 -4.57 4.40
N LYS A 54 -4.48 -3.97 3.23
CA LYS A 54 -5.16 -4.68 2.15
C LYS A 54 -4.35 -5.88 1.65
N LYS A 55 -3.03 -5.72 1.47
CA LYS A 55 -2.16 -6.82 1.04
C LYS A 55 -2.07 -7.92 2.08
N ALA A 56 -1.99 -7.57 3.36
CA ALA A 56 -1.96 -8.54 4.45
C ALA A 56 -3.27 -9.34 4.52
N ALA A 57 -4.41 -8.66 4.39
CA ALA A 57 -5.73 -9.31 4.36
C ALA A 57 -5.90 -10.24 3.15
N GLU A 58 -5.46 -9.81 1.96
CA GLU A 58 -5.52 -10.63 0.75
C GLU A 58 -4.63 -11.87 0.86
N LYS A 59 -3.42 -11.70 1.41
CA LYS A 59 -2.50 -12.82 1.67
C LYS A 59 -3.09 -13.81 2.68
N ALA A 60 -3.62 -13.32 3.80
CA ALA A 60 -4.24 -14.18 4.81
C ALA A 60 -5.42 -14.97 4.24
N ARG A 61 -6.23 -14.36 3.35
CA ARG A 61 -7.33 -15.06 2.68
C ARG A 61 -6.81 -16.17 1.78
N LYS A 62 -5.79 -15.88 0.98
CA LYS A 62 -5.18 -16.84 0.06
C LYS A 62 -4.53 -18.00 0.81
N ASP A 63 -3.79 -17.71 1.88
CA ASP A 63 -3.13 -18.72 2.71
C ASP A 63 -4.18 -19.63 3.40
N ALA A 64 -5.33 -19.07 3.83
CA ALA A 64 -6.43 -19.85 4.39
C ALA A 64 -7.14 -20.72 3.34
N GLU A 65 -7.36 -20.20 2.12
CA GLU A 65 -7.92 -20.98 1.01
C GLU A 65 -6.98 -22.13 0.58
N ASP A 66 -5.67 -21.86 0.56
CA ASP A 66 -4.65 -22.86 0.21
C ASP A 66 -4.52 -23.94 1.30
N GLN A 67 -4.55 -23.57 2.59
CA GLN A 67 -4.58 -24.56 3.67
C GLN A 67 -5.84 -25.41 3.65
N ALA A 68 -7.02 -24.79 3.49
CA ALA A 68 -8.27 -25.52 3.40
C ALA A 68 -8.32 -26.48 2.18
N ARG A 69 -7.55 -26.19 1.12
CA ARG A 69 -7.41 -27.08 -0.03
C ARG A 69 -6.47 -28.25 0.27
N LEU A 70 -5.30 -27.98 0.86
CA LEU A 70 -4.34 -29.00 1.26
C LEU A 70 -4.94 -29.98 2.28
N GLU A 71 -5.64 -29.48 3.30
CA GLU A 71 -6.33 -30.32 4.30
C GLU A 71 -7.39 -31.21 3.67
N ARG A 72 -8.14 -30.70 2.68
CA ARG A 72 -9.13 -31.48 1.93
C ARG A 72 -8.47 -32.56 1.06
N GLU A 73 -7.38 -32.25 0.38
CA GLU A 73 -6.63 -33.21 -0.42
C GLU A 73 -5.97 -34.29 0.45
N GLU A 74 -5.40 -33.92 1.58
CA GLU A 74 -4.86 -34.89 2.54
C GLU A 74 -5.95 -35.77 3.17
N ALA A 75 -7.10 -35.19 3.52
CA ALA A 75 -8.22 -35.95 4.07
C ALA A 75 -8.75 -36.96 3.05
N ALA A 76 -8.92 -36.55 1.79
CA ALA A 76 -9.36 -37.43 0.70
C ALA A 76 -8.33 -38.53 0.40
N ARG A 77 -7.03 -38.20 0.45
CA ARG A 77 -5.95 -39.19 0.26
C ARG A 77 -5.91 -40.20 1.41
N LYS A 78 -6.07 -39.74 2.65
CA LYS A 78 -6.12 -40.60 3.85
C LYS A 78 -7.36 -41.49 3.81
N SER A 79 -8.53 -40.96 3.48
CA SER A 79 -9.77 -41.75 3.40
C SER A 79 -9.72 -42.81 2.29
N GLY A 80 -9.21 -42.46 1.10
CA GLY A 80 -9.07 -43.42 0.00
C GLY A 80 -8.11 -44.57 0.32
N ASN A 81 -7.02 -44.28 1.05
CA ASN A 81 -6.09 -45.32 1.51
C ASN A 81 -6.73 -46.22 2.57
N VAL A 82 -7.55 -45.66 3.47
CA VAL A 82 -8.27 -46.43 4.49
C VAL A 82 -9.30 -47.37 3.86
N GLU A 83 -10.09 -46.91 2.88
CA GLU A 83 -11.04 -47.78 2.17
C GLU A 83 -10.36 -48.91 1.40
N GLU A 84 -9.23 -48.62 0.75
CA GLU A 84 -8.45 -49.63 0.01
C GLU A 84 -7.85 -50.66 0.98
N LEU A 85 -7.40 -50.21 2.15
CA LEU A 85 -6.94 -51.10 3.21
C LEU A 85 -8.09 -51.99 3.72
N GLU A 86 -9.25 -51.45 4.07
CA GLU A 86 -10.38 -52.25 4.56
C GLU A 86 -10.86 -53.29 3.52
N ARG A 87 -10.88 -52.95 2.24
CA ARG A 87 -11.15 -53.90 1.15
C ARG A 87 -10.10 -55.02 1.09
N SER A 88 -8.82 -54.65 1.13
CA SER A 88 -7.73 -55.63 1.07
C SER A 88 -7.76 -56.61 2.25
N TRP A 89 -8.21 -56.17 3.43
CA TRP A 89 -8.37 -57.05 4.59
C TRP A 89 -9.60 -57.94 4.48
N THR A 90 -10.73 -57.41 3.99
CA THR A 90 -11.97 -58.19 3.84
C THR A 90 -11.88 -59.24 2.73
N GLU A 91 -11.13 -59.01 1.66
CA GLU A 91 -10.91 -60.01 0.60
C GLU A 91 -9.93 -61.12 1.00
N LYS A 92 -9.16 -60.93 2.08
CA LYS A 92 -8.08 -61.84 2.50
C LYS A 92 -8.49 -62.76 3.66
N PHE A 93 -9.61 -62.50 4.32
CA PHE A 93 -10.22 -63.33 5.37
C PHE A 93 -11.58 -63.86 4.91
#